data_AF-A0A4U8SCF5-F1
#
_entry.id   AF-A0A4U8SCF5-F1
#
_cell.length_a   1.000
_cell.length_b   1.000
_cell.length_c   1.000
_cell.angle_alpha   90.00
_cell.angle_beta   90.00
_cell.angle_gamma   90.00
#
_symmetry.space_group_name_H-M   'P 1'
#
loop_
_entity.id
_entity.type
_entity.pdbx_description
1 polymer ?
#
loop_
_entity_poly.entity_id
_entity_poly.type
_entity_poly.pdbx_seq_one_letter_code
_entity_poly.pdbx_strand_id
1 'polypeptide(L)'
;MYVHYKLDTRTRIEHFFAQSVVECGTTLELQENFNYSIESLLNDNRFTKEQAEKYGYQKNNGIYIQRANKIHIGRIKYNGRYGNMPNTDDGYNFSGKGLFHLTFRVNYRDFTIKAREWGWIGEDIDFEANPKLLFEDGNYALMSATYFWKHNQCFANANDNTKLCADSITRIINRYTGSYQERWNQYERIRNAEIFKEF
;
A
#
# COMPACT_ATOMS: atom_id res chain seq x y z
N MET A 1 19.88 -0.25 14.90
CA MET A 1 18.93 0.56 14.11
C MET A 1 17.66 -0.21 13.73
N TYR A 2 17.75 -1.46 13.24
CA TYR A 2 16.59 -2.21 12.72
C TYR A 2 15.74 -3.01 13.75
N VAL A 3 16.24 -3.17 14.98
CA VAL A 3 15.56 -3.92 16.06
C VAL A 3 14.21 -3.31 16.43
N HIS A 4 14.10 -1.98 16.42
CA HIS A 4 12.86 -1.27 16.76
C HIS A 4 11.72 -1.52 15.77
N TYR A 5 12.07 -1.86 14.53
CA TYR A 5 11.15 -2.14 13.42
C TYR A 5 10.85 -3.64 13.24
N LYS A 6 11.49 -4.53 14.02
CA LYS A 6 11.44 -5.98 13.81
C LYS A 6 11.91 -6.40 12.41
N LEU A 7 12.93 -5.69 11.92
CA LEU A 7 13.72 -6.00 10.73
C LEU A 7 15.17 -6.35 11.13
N ASP A 8 15.29 -7.14 12.18
CA ASP A 8 16.51 -7.46 12.94
C ASP A 8 17.21 -8.74 12.50
N THR A 9 16.68 -9.42 11.48
CA THR A 9 17.36 -10.54 10.84
C THR A 9 17.36 -10.33 9.34
N ARG A 10 18.40 -10.86 8.68
CA ARG A 10 18.47 -10.93 7.22
C ARG A 10 17.17 -11.48 6.62
N THR A 11 16.65 -12.56 7.19
CA THR A 11 15.43 -13.24 6.72
C THR A 11 14.19 -12.33 6.77
N ARG A 12 14.03 -11.55 7.84
CA ARG A 12 12.93 -10.58 7.99
C ARG A 12 13.02 -9.47 6.96
N ILE A 13 14.21 -8.97 6.68
CA ILE A 13 14.43 -7.92 5.67
C ILE A 13 14.16 -8.42 4.27
N GLU A 14 14.68 -9.61 3.93
CA GLU A 14 14.44 -10.23 2.63
C GLU A 14 12.93 -10.43 2.39
N HIS A 15 12.19 -10.95 3.39
CA HIS A 15 10.73 -11.07 3.31
C HIS A 15 10.04 -9.71 3.19
N PHE A 16 10.43 -8.73 4.00
CA PHE A 16 9.83 -7.39 3.97
C PHE A 16 9.95 -6.73 2.59
N PHE A 17 11.13 -6.74 1.99
CA PHE A 17 11.33 -6.16 0.67
C PHE A 17 10.73 -7.01 -0.46
N ALA A 18 10.70 -8.33 -0.32
CA ALA A 18 10.01 -9.19 -1.29
C ALA A 18 8.52 -8.86 -1.39
N GLN A 19 7.88 -8.66 -0.23
CA GLN A 19 6.49 -8.21 -0.16
C GLN A 19 6.33 -6.79 -0.71
N SER A 20 7.24 -5.88 -0.34
CA SER A 20 7.21 -4.47 -0.79
C SER A 20 7.23 -4.34 -2.31
N VAL A 21 8.10 -5.10 -2.98
CA VAL A 21 8.23 -5.05 -4.45
C VAL A 21 6.94 -5.50 -5.15
N VAL A 22 6.20 -6.46 -4.58
CA VAL A 22 4.91 -6.89 -5.17
C VAL A 22 3.80 -5.87 -4.90
N GLU A 23 3.83 -5.15 -3.77
CA GLU A 23 2.85 -4.11 -3.47
C GLU A 23 3.03 -2.86 -4.35
N CYS A 24 4.24 -2.31 -4.43
CA CYS A 24 4.49 -1.02 -5.11
C CYS A 24 5.19 -1.14 -6.47
N GLY A 25 5.50 -2.36 -6.92
CA GLY A 25 6.22 -2.60 -8.16
C GLY A 25 7.70 -2.19 -8.09
N THR A 26 8.44 -2.45 -9.18
CA THR A 26 9.85 -2.07 -9.30
C THR A 26 10.05 -0.58 -9.60
N THR A 27 9.00 0.12 -10.01
CA THR A 27 8.96 1.57 -10.24
C THR A 27 8.64 2.37 -8.98
N LEU A 28 8.35 1.68 -7.85
CA LEU A 28 7.96 2.29 -6.58
C LEU A 28 6.74 3.22 -6.74
N GLU A 29 5.62 2.67 -7.25
CA GLU A 29 4.35 3.39 -7.31
C GLU A 29 3.77 3.56 -5.90
N LEU A 30 4.16 4.66 -5.22
CA LEU A 30 3.79 4.92 -3.83
C LEU A 30 2.36 5.47 -3.65
N GLN A 31 1.53 5.52 -4.70
CA GLN A 31 0.16 6.00 -4.63
C GLN A 31 -0.74 5.28 -5.64
N GLU A 32 -1.92 4.84 -5.19
CA GLU A 32 -2.96 4.33 -6.10
C GLU A 32 -3.34 5.40 -7.14
N ASN A 33 -3.23 5.06 -8.43
CA ASN A 33 -3.31 6.03 -9.51
C ASN A 33 -4.75 6.34 -10.00
N PHE A 34 -5.76 5.57 -9.57
CA PHE A 34 -7.19 5.66 -9.92
C PHE A 34 -7.50 5.86 -11.43
N ASN A 35 -6.63 5.37 -12.31
CA ASN A 35 -6.81 5.55 -13.74
C ASN A 35 -7.67 4.41 -14.33
N TYR A 36 -8.99 4.45 -14.10
CA TYR A 36 -9.94 3.43 -14.57
C TYR A 36 -10.67 3.86 -15.85
N SER A 37 -10.88 2.92 -16.78
CA SER A 37 -11.69 3.16 -17.98
C SER A 37 -13.17 3.15 -17.64
N ILE A 38 -14.01 3.71 -18.52
CA ILE A 38 -15.47 3.58 -18.42
C ILE A 38 -15.88 2.10 -18.27
N GLU A 39 -15.31 1.22 -19.10
CA GLU A 39 -15.58 -0.23 -19.06
C GLU A 39 -15.19 -0.87 -17.73
N SER A 40 -14.02 -0.53 -17.18
CA SER A 40 -13.61 -1.04 -15.87
C SER A 40 -14.55 -0.59 -14.75
N LEU A 41 -15.04 0.66 -14.81
CA LEU A 41 -15.99 1.17 -13.83
C LEU A 41 -17.38 0.55 -14.00
N LEU A 42 -17.82 0.21 -15.22
CA LEU A 42 -19.09 -0.51 -15.45
C LEU A 42 -19.09 -1.91 -14.85
N ASN A 43 -17.93 -2.56 -14.76
CA ASN A 43 -17.77 -3.87 -14.13
C ASN A 43 -17.61 -3.79 -12.60
N ASP A 44 -17.57 -2.59 -12.03
CA ASP A 44 -17.44 -2.35 -10.60
C ASP A 44 -18.82 -2.02 -10.01
N ASN A 45 -19.35 -2.90 -9.17
CA ASN A 45 -20.69 -2.79 -8.58
C ASN A 45 -20.90 -1.56 -7.68
N ARG A 46 -19.84 -0.78 -7.39
CA ARG A 46 -19.93 0.49 -6.66
C ARG A 46 -20.35 1.66 -7.55
N PHE A 47 -20.26 1.52 -8.87
CA PHE A 47 -20.53 2.60 -9.82
C PHE A 47 -21.83 2.35 -10.57
N THR A 48 -22.66 3.38 -10.68
CA THR A 48 -23.75 3.41 -11.66
C THR A 48 -23.19 3.61 -13.07
N LYS A 49 -23.99 3.26 -14.09
CA LYS A 49 -23.63 3.53 -15.49
C LYS A 49 -23.28 4.99 -15.73
N GLU A 50 -24.08 5.92 -15.20
CA GLU A 50 -23.84 7.36 -15.33
C GLU A 50 -22.50 7.76 -14.69
N GLN A 51 -22.18 7.27 -13.49
CA GLN A 51 -20.92 7.56 -12.83
C GLN A 51 -19.72 6.98 -13.59
N ALA A 52 -19.85 5.77 -14.13
CA ALA A 52 -18.81 5.14 -14.92
C ALA A 52 -18.49 5.94 -16.18
N GLU A 53 -19.52 6.34 -16.94
CA GLU A 53 -19.40 7.18 -18.14
C GLU A 53 -18.83 8.57 -17.81
N LYS A 54 -19.24 9.16 -16.69
CA LYS A 54 -18.80 10.50 -16.28
C LYS A 54 -17.37 10.56 -15.74
N TYR A 55 -16.92 9.52 -15.03
CA TYR A 55 -15.65 9.57 -14.30
C TYR A 55 -14.56 8.66 -14.86
N GLY A 56 -14.88 7.66 -15.67
CA GLY A 56 -13.89 6.79 -16.30
C GLY A 56 -13.10 7.49 -17.40
N TYR A 57 -11.92 7.00 -17.76
CA TYR A 57 -11.24 7.46 -18.98
C TYR A 57 -11.82 6.76 -20.22
N GLN A 58 -11.71 7.42 -21.37
CA GLN A 58 -12.00 6.84 -22.68
C GLN A 58 -10.88 7.19 -23.66
N LYS A 59 -10.53 6.24 -24.53
CA LYS A 59 -9.55 6.43 -25.59
C LYS A 59 -10.19 6.17 -26.96
N ASN A 60 -9.72 6.89 -27.96
CA ASN A 60 -9.97 6.63 -29.38
C ASN A 60 -8.62 6.49 -30.08
N ASN A 61 -8.36 5.38 -30.76
CA ASN A 61 -7.07 5.07 -31.39
C ASN A 61 -5.86 5.30 -30.47
N GLY A 62 -5.95 4.87 -29.21
CA GLY A 62 -4.90 5.03 -28.19
C GLY A 62 -4.80 6.42 -27.56
N ILE A 63 -5.48 7.43 -28.10
CA ILE A 63 -5.48 8.81 -27.62
C ILE A 63 -6.62 9.00 -26.61
N TYR A 64 -6.33 9.62 -25.47
CA TYR A 64 -7.35 9.96 -24.49
C TYR A 64 -8.28 11.05 -25.02
N ILE A 65 -9.57 10.73 -25.12
CA ILE A 65 -10.65 11.70 -25.40
C ILE A 65 -11.37 12.13 -24.12
N GLN A 66 -11.27 11.33 -23.06
CA GLN A 66 -11.68 11.66 -21.70
C GLN A 66 -10.64 11.10 -20.72
N ARG A 67 -10.23 11.90 -19.74
CA ARG A 67 -9.36 11.47 -18.64
C ARG A 67 -10.20 11.04 -17.45
N ALA A 68 -9.68 10.08 -16.67
CA ALA A 68 -10.36 9.62 -15.46
C ALA A 68 -10.42 10.74 -14.41
N ASN A 69 -11.58 10.92 -13.78
CA ASN A 69 -11.74 11.77 -12.61
C ASN A 69 -11.33 10.97 -11.35
N LYS A 70 -10.01 10.89 -11.14
CA LYS A 70 -9.37 10.09 -10.09
C LYS A 70 -9.94 10.37 -8.69
N ILE A 71 -10.19 11.63 -8.38
CA ILE A 71 -10.74 12.06 -7.10
C ILE A 71 -12.13 11.44 -6.91
N HIS A 72 -13.07 11.65 -7.85
CA HIS A 72 -14.42 11.09 -7.73
C HIS A 72 -14.44 9.56 -7.73
N ILE A 73 -13.57 8.91 -8.50
CA ILE A 73 -13.42 7.45 -8.46
C ILE A 73 -13.00 7.02 -7.05
N GLY A 74 -12.00 7.68 -6.45
CA GLY A 74 -11.57 7.41 -5.07
C GLY A 74 -12.69 7.62 -4.06
N ARG A 75 -13.45 8.73 -4.17
CA ARG A 75 -14.63 9.01 -3.34
C ARG A 75 -15.59 7.83 -3.34
N ILE A 76 -15.96 7.33 -4.51
CA ILE A 76 -16.93 6.23 -4.67
C ILE A 76 -16.34 4.90 -4.15
N LYS A 77 -15.11 4.54 -4.55
CA LYS A 77 -14.50 3.24 -4.20
C LYS A 77 -14.38 3.01 -2.69
N TYR A 78 -14.16 4.09 -1.92
CA TYR A 78 -13.84 4.03 -0.49
C TYR A 78 -14.78 4.85 0.39
N ASN A 79 -15.96 5.21 -0.11
CA ASN A 79 -16.96 6.02 0.59
C ASN A 79 -17.39 5.38 1.93
N GLY A 80 -17.32 6.13 3.03
CA GLY A 80 -17.84 5.69 4.33
C GLY A 80 -17.13 4.50 4.98
N ARG A 81 -16.00 4.03 4.43
CA ARG A 81 -15.28 2.84 4.92
C ARG A 81 -14.16 3.24 5.86
N TYR A 82 -14.06 2.52 6.98
CA TYR A 82 -12.91 2.57 7.91
C TYR A 82 -12.47 4.01 8.26
N GLY A 83 -13.42 4.82 8.70
CA GLY A 83 -13.18 6.20 9.12
C GLY A 83 -13.21 7.25 8.01
N ASN A 84 -13.25 6.86 6.72
CA ASN A 84 -13.46 7.82 5.64
C ASN A 84 -14.85 8.46 5.76
N MET A 85 -14.91 9.80 5.72
CA MET A 85 -16.15 10.54 5.80
C MET A 85 -16.96 10.43 4.50
N PRO A 86 -18.25 10.07 4.57
CA PRO A 86 -19.10 10.05 3.39
C PRO A 86 -19.17 11.40 2.67
N ASN A 87 -19.26 11.38 1.35
CA ASN A 87 -19.40 12.59 0.51
C ASN A 87 -18.23 13.59 0.61
N THR A 88 -17.04 13.12 0.97
CA THR A 88 -15.80 13.91 1.03
C THR A 88 -14.72 13.32 0.10
N ASP A 89 -13.57 13.97 0.05
CA ASP A 89 -12.38 13.47 -0.66
C ASP A 89 -11.62 12.37 0.08
N ASP A 90 -12.07 11.92 1.25
CA ASP A 90 -11.37 10.94 2.08
C ASP A 90 -11.02 9.66 1.32
N GLY A 91 -11.89 9.21 0.41
CA GLY A 91 -11.60 8.03 -0.40
C GLY A 91 -10.36 8.19 -1.31
N TYR A 92 -10.09 9.39 -1.80
CA TYR A 92 -8.89 9.70 -2.57
C TYR A 92 -7.72 10.08 -1.66
N ASN A 93 -7.95 10.95 -0.67
CA ASN A 93 -6.94 11.45 0.25
C ASN A 93 -6.33 10.34 1.11
N PHE A 94 -7.11 9.34 1.49
CA PHE A 94 -6.68 8.16 2.26
C PHE A 94 -6.69 6.87 1.43
N SER A 95 -6.55 6.98 0.10
CA SER A 95 -6.23 5.82 -0.75
C SER A 95 -4.86 5.21 -0.42
N GLY A 96 -4.57 4.03 -0.96
CA GLY A 96 -3.30 3.33 -0.71
C GLY A 96 -2.07 4.17 -1.05
N LYS A 97 -1.22 4.46 -0.05
CA LYS A 97 0.07 5.15 -0.21
C LYS A 97 1.22 4.46 0.51
N GLY A 98 2.45 4.75 0.09
CA GLY A 98 3.67 4.14 0.63
C GLY A 98 3.88 2.70 0.13
N LEU A 99 4.94 2.04 0.60
CA LEU A 99 5.38 0.75 0.02
C LEU A 99 4.37 -0.39 0.19
N PHE A 100 3.54 -0.36 1.24
CA PHE A 100 2.50 -1.35 1.53
C PHE A 100 1.08 -0.81 1.29
N HIS A 101 0.94 0.33 0.58
CA HIS A 101 -0.35 0.96 0.29
C HIS A 101 -1.27 1.11 1.52
N LEU A 102 -0.79 1.81 2.56
CA LEU A 102 -1.61 2.15 3.73
C LEU A 102 -2.88 2.89 3.26
N THR A 103 -4.04 2.37 3.61
CA THR A 103 -5.35 2.80 3.07
C THR A 103 -6.33 3.05 4.20
N PHE A 104 -7.28 3.95 4.01
CA PHE A 104 -8.33 4.41 4.92
C PHE A 104 -7.87 5.33 6.04
N ARG A 105 -8.68 6.36 6.32
CA ARG A 105 -8.39 7.40 7.29
C ARG A 105 -7.98 6.88 8.67
N VAL A 106 -8.68 5.85 9.16
CA VAL A 106 -8.35 5.26 10.46
C VAL A 106 -6.92 4.74 10.52
N ASN A 107 -6.41 4.15 9.43
CA ASN A 107 -5.07 3.58 9.42
C ASN A 107 -3.98 4.67 9.36
N TYR A 108 -4.24 5.81 8.73
CA TYR A 108 -3.33 6.97 8.75
C TYR A 108 -3.28 7.60 10.16
N ARG A 109 -4.43 7.68 10.84
CA ARG A 109 -4.51 8.10 12.24
C ARG A 109 -3.73 7.17 13.15
N ASP A 110 -3.99 5.88 13.06
CA ASP A 110 -3.35 4.87 13.90
C ASP A 110 -1.84 4.82 13.66
N PHE A 111 -1.40 4.96 12.40
CA PHE A 111 0.02 5.09 12.08
C PHE A 111 0.63 6.32 12.75
N THR A 112 -0.02 7.48 12.66
CA THR A 112 0.45 8.71 13.32
C THR A 112 0.61 8.52 14.82
N ILE A 113 -0.41 7.98 15.48
CA ILE A 113 -0.40 7.73 16.94
C ILE A 113 0.73 6.76 17.29
N LYS A 114 0.84 5.61 16.62
CA LYS A 114 1.86 4.60 16.92
C LYS A 114 3.27 5.05 16.60
N ALA A 115 3.47 5.81 15.53
CA ALA A 115 4.77 6.38 15.22
C ALA A 115 5.23 7.37 16.30
N ARG A 116 4.33 8.20 16.85
CA ARG A 116 4.63 9.06 18.02
C ARG A 116 4.90 8.24 19.28
N GLU A 117 4.03 7.28 19.61
CA GLU A 117 4.21 6.40 20.79
C GLU A 117 5.55 5.64 20.76
N TRP A 118 6.00 5.24 19.57
CA TRP A 118 7.29 4.57 19.38
C TRP A 118 8.49 5.51 19.23
N GLY A 119 8.27 6.83 19.29
CA GLY A 119 9.30 7.85 19.18
C GLY A 119 9.93 7.95 17.78
N TRP A 120 9.20 7.58 16.73
CA TRP A 120 9.67 7.60 15.34
C TRP A 120 9.50 8.98 14.68
N ILE A 121 8.53 9.75 15.14
CA ILE A 121 8.20 11.09 14.64
C ILE A 121 7.95 12.05 15.81
N GLY A 122 8.10 13.35 15.55
CA GLY A 122 7.73 14.42 16.48
C GLY A 122 6.23 14.76 16.45
N GLU A 123 5.84 15.70 17.31
CA GLU A 123 4.45 16.21 17.40
C GLU A 123 4.04 17.02 16.16
N ASP A 124 4.98 17.53 15.39
CA ASP A 124 4.77 18.32 14.17
C ASP A 124 4.37 17.49 12.94
N ILE A 125 4.59 16.17 12.98
CA ILE A 125 4.25 15.26 11.87
C ILE A 125 2.92 14.58 12.13
N ASP A 126 1.99 14.68 11.19
CA ASP A 126 0.67 14.04 11.24
C ASP A 126 0.26 13.52 9.86
N PHE A 127 0.11 12.19 9.73
CA PHE A 127 -0.23 11.55 8.47
C PHE A 127 -1.73 11.53 8.19
N GLU A 128 -2.59 11.73 9.20
CA GLU A 128 -4.01 11.92 8.94
C GLU A 128 -4.27 13.33 8.37
N ALA A 129 -3.58 14.35 8.91
CA ALA A 129 -3.66 15.72 8.40
C ALA A 129 -2.94 15.87 7.05
N ASN A 130 -1.81 15.17 6.85
CA ASN A 130 -0.98 15.28 5.65
C ASN A 130 -0.70 13.89 5.01
N PRO A 131 -1.72 13.19 4.48
CA PRO A 131 -1.57 11.82 3.98
C PRO A 131 -0.64 11.70 2.77
N LYS A 132 -0.42 12.81 2.05
CA LYS A 132 0.50 12.88 0.91
C LYS A 132 1.96 12.64 1.26
N LEU A 133 2.35 12.85 2.53
CA LEU A 133 3.71 12.59 3.00
C LEU A 133 4.16 11.15 2.72
N LEU A 134 3.22 10.19 2.66
CA LEU A 134 3.55 8.78 2.39
C LEU A 134 3.98 8.50 0.94
N PHE A 135 3.80 9.44 0.00
CA PHE A 135 4.32 9.33 -1.36
C PHE A 135 5.25 10.48 -1.76
N GLU A 136 5.23 11.61 -1.05
CA GLU A 136 6.15 12.74 -1.28
C GLU A 136 7.53 12.52 -0.63
N ASP A 137 7.62 11.71 0.43
CA ASP A 137 8.87 11.43 1.15
C ASP A 137 9.12 9.91 1.28
N GLY A 138 10.26 9.46 0.76
CA GLY A 138 10.67 8.05 0.80
C GLY A 138 10.88 7.50 2.21
N ASN A 139 11.28 8.34 3.18
CA ASN A 139 11.43 7.92 4.57
C ASN A 139 10.07 7.58 5.18
N TYR A 140 9.05 8.39 4.94
CA TYR A 140 7.69 8.12 5.43
C TYR A 140 7.02 6.97 4.67
N ALA A 141 7.31 6.82 3.37
CA ALA A 141 6.90 5.65 2.59
C ALA A 141 7.44 4.34 3.19
N LEU A 142 8.75 4.29 3.52
CA LEU A 142 9.35 3.14 4.20
C LEU A 142 8.81 2.98 5.63
N MET A 143 8.73 4.06 6.40
CA MET A 143 8.28 4.04 7.79
C MET A 143 6.85 3.50 7.92
N SER A 144 5.91 3.92 7.06
CA SER A 144 4.54 3.41 7.05
C SER A 144 4.47 1.89 6.76
N ALA A 145 5.34 1.37 5.88
CA ALA A 145 5.44 -0.06 5.65
C ALA A 145 6.06 -0.79 6.86
N THR A 146 7.08 -0.23 7.51
CA THR A 146 7.61 -0.81 8.76
C THR A 146 6.60 -0.76 9.91
N TYR A 147 5.74 0.27 9.95
CA TYR A 147 4.60 0.34 10.85
C TYR A 147 3.65 -0.82 10.58
N PHE A 148 3.19 -1.01 9.35
CA PHE A 148 2.31 -2.12 9.00
C PHE A 148 2.94 -3.47 9.38
N TRP A 149 4.21 -3.67 9.04
CA TRP A 149 4.98 -4.88 9.33
C TRP A 149 5.02 -5.20 10.83
N LYS A 150 5.33 -4.20 11.66
CA LYS A 150 5.43 -4.37 13.11
C LYS A 150 4.05 -4.47 13.77
N HIS A 151 3.12 -3.60 13.39
CA HIS A 151 1.78 -3.51 13.97
C HIS A 151 0.98 -4.81 13.73
N ASN A 152 1.05 -5.37 12.53
CA ASN A 152 0.38 -6.63 12.18
C ASN A 152 1.23 -7.88 12.48
N GLN A 153 2.37 -7.72 13.16
CA GLN A 153 3.27 -8.80 13.56
C GLN A 153 3.73 -9.70 12.40
N CYS A 154 3.91 -9.16 11.20
CA CYS A 154 4.38 -9.91 10.03
C CYS A 154 5.71 -10.64 10.31
N PHE A 155 6.59 -10.03 11.11
CA PHE A 155 7.86 -10.59 11.53
C PHE A 155 7.76 -11.96 12.22
N ALA A 156 6.63 -12.28 12.86
CA ALA A 156 6.43 -13.56 13.52
C ALA A 156 6.43 -14.73 12.52
N ASN A 157 6.10 -14.48 11.26
CA ASN A 157 6.05 -15.47 10.18
C ASN A 157 7.30 -15.44 9.29
N ALA A 158 8.29 -14.61 9.58
CA ALA A 158 9.41 -14.29 8.69
C ALA A 158 10.76 -14.81 9.21
N ASN A 159 10.75 -15.87 10.01
CA ASN A 159 11.95 -16.38 10.68
C ASN A 159 12.77 -17.36 9.83
N ASP A 160 12.18 -17.94 8.78
CA ASP A 160 12.81 -18.93 7.91
C ASP A 160 12.68 -18.61 6.42
N ASN A 161 13.50 -19.29 5.61
CA ASN A 161 13.64 -19.07 4.18
C ASN A 161 12.72 -20.00 3.37
N THR A 162 11.43 -20.06 3.73
CA THR A 162 10.48 -21.00 3.13
C THR A 162 9.31 -20.29 2.44
N LYS A 163 8.72 -20.96 1.45
CA LYS A 163 7.48 -20.49 0.82
C LYS A 163 6.33 -20.36 1.84
N LEU A 164 6.27 -21.24 2.82
CA LEU A 164 5.25 -21.17 3.88
C LEU A 164 5.34 -19.87 4.69
N CYS A 165 6.55 -19.39 4.98
CA CYS A 165 6.77 -18.08 5.59
C CYS A 165 6.24 -16.95 4.70
N ALA A 166 6.66 -16.92 3.43
CA ALA A 166 6.22 -15.90 2.47
C ALA A 166 4.69 -15.89 2.29
N ASP A 167 4.05 -17.05 2.16
CA ASP A 167 2.60 -17.19 2.05
C ASP A 167 1.90 -16.73 3.34
N SER A 168 2.49 -16.99 4.51
CA SER A 168 1.92 -16.59 5.79
C SER A 168 1.94 -15.07 6.00
N ILE A 169 2.99 -14.39 5.53
CA ILE A 169 3.06 -12.93 5.51
C ILE A 169 2.09 -12.36 4.48
N THR A 170 2.02 -12.99 3.29
CA THR A 170 1.07 -12.60 2.23
C THR A 170 -0.38 -12.64 2.73
N ARG A 171 -0.75 -13.62 3.56
CA ARG A 171 -2.09 -13.70 4.17
C ARG A 171 -2.43 -12.51 5.07
N ILE A 172 -1.42 -11.92 5.72
CA ILE A 172 -1.59 -10.72 6.56
C ILE A 172 -1.74 -9.48 5.68
N ILE A 173 -0.88 -9.35 4.66
CA ILE A 173 -0.86 -8.16 3.79
C ILE A 173 -2.08 -8.12 2.87
N ASN A 174 -2.35 -9.21 2.15
CA ASN A 174 -3.44 -9.29 1.19
C ASN A 174 -3.91 -10.74 1.00
N ARG A 175 -4.76 -11.21 1.93
CA ARG A 175 -5.23 -12.60 1.98
C ARG A 175 -5.78 -13.16 0.67
N TYR A 176 -6.53 -12.35 -0.07
CA TYR A 176 -7.27 -12.78 -1.26
C TYR A 176 -6.54 -12.49 -2.58
N THR A 177 -5.24 -12.13 -2.53
CA THR A 177 -4.44 -11.91 -3.73
C THR A 177 -4.15 -13.21 -4.49
N GLY A 178 -3.94 -13.10 -5.81
CA GLY A 178 -3.34 -14.15 -6.63
C GLY A 178 -1.80 -14.17 -6.60
N SER A 179 -1.16 -13.15 -6.00
CA SER A 179 0.30 -12.94 -6.08
C SER A 179 1.16 -13.74 -5.09
N TYR A 180 0.65 -14.83 -4.50
CA TYR A 180 1.42 -15.66 -3.56
C TYR A 180 2.71 -16.20 -4.19
N GLN A 181 2.62 -16.76 -5.40
CA GLN A 181 3.79 -17.28 -6.10
C GLN A 181 4.79 -16.17 -6.47
N GLU A 182 4.28 -15.01 -6.90
CA GLU A 182 5.11 -13.87 -7.25
C GLU A 182 5.92 -13.35 -6.05
N ARG A 183 5.30 -13.27 -4.87
CA ARG A 183 5.98 -12.86 -3.62
C ARG A 183 7.09 -13.83 -3.23
N TRP A 184 6.85 -15.13 -3.39
CA TRP A 184 7.89 -16.14 -3.19
C TRP A 184 9.04 -15.96 -4.19
N ASN A 185 8.74 -15.76 -5.48
CA ASN A 185 9.76 -15.53 -6.50
C ASN A 185 10.60 -14.27 -6.19
N GLN A 186 9.97 -13.19 -5.70
CA GLN A 186 10.69 -11.99 -5.28
C GLN A 186 11.59 -12.24 -4.07
N TYR A 187 11.14 -13.05 -3.11
CA TYR A 187 11.97 -13.46 -1.98
C TYR A 187 13.21 -14.24 -2.44
N GLU A 188 13.03 -15.24 -3.30
CA GLU A 188 14.16 -15.99 -3.86
C GLU A 188 15.13 -15.09 -4.61
N ARG A 189 14.61 -14.17 -5.44
CA ARG A 189 15.43 -13.20 -6.17
C ARG A 189 16.29 -12.35 -5.22
N ILE A 190 15.69 -11.76 -4.20
CA ILE A 190 16.38 -10.89 -3.24
C ILE A 190 17.43 -11.69 -2.46
N ARG A 191 17.08 -12.87 -1.97
CA ARG A 191 17.98 -13.73 -1.20
C ARG A 191 19.18 -14.19 -2.03
N ASN A 192 18.94 -14.65 -3.26
CA ASN A 192 19.97 -15.16 -4.16
C ASN A 192 20.89 -14.05 -4.70
N ALA A 193 20.40 -12.81 -4.76
CA ALA A 193 21.22 -11.64 -5.09
C ALA A 193 22.15 -11.23 -3.93
N GLU A 194 22.05 -11.87 -2.76
CA GLU A 194 22.91 -11.63 -1.59
C GLU A 194 22.93 -10.16 -1.11
N ILE A 195 21.88 -9.38 -1.43
CA ILE A 195 21.77 -7.94 -1.15
C ILE A 195 21.99 -7.63 0.33
N PHE A 196 21.50 -8.51 1.22
CA PHE A 196 21.55 -8.34 2.67
C PHE A 196 22.48 -9.35 3.34
N LYS A 197 23.51 -9.86 2.64
CA LYS A 197 24.43 -10.87 3.19
C LYS A 197 25.28 -10.34 4.34
N GLU A 198 25.63 -9.06 4.30
CA GLU A 198 26.41 -8.36 5.33
C GLU A 198 25.53 -7.78 6.45
N PHE A 199 24.23 -8.08 6.42
CA PHE A 199 23.30 -7.70 7.47
C PHE A 199 23.53 -8.49 8.76
#